data_AF-A0A1Q8BNB3-F1
#
_entry.id   AF-A0A1Q8BNB3-F1
#
_cell.length_a   1.000
_cell.length_b   1.000
_cell.length_c   1.000
_cell.angle_alpha   90.00
_cell.angle_beta   90.00
_cell.angle_gamma   90.00
#
_symmetry.space_group_name_H-M   'P 1'
#
loop_
_entity.id
_entity.type
_entity.pdbx_description
1 polymer ?
#
loop_
_entity_poly.entity_id
_entity_poly.type
_entity_poly.pdbx_seq_one_letter_code
_entity_poly.pdbx_strand_id
1 'polypeptide(L)'
;MSEMKHLTMAELEAGLDEILQGPKDEGVLRLIVRRPRVDEREVLEEGELHPSEGLVGDSWKFRGSSRTPDGSAHPDMQLNIMNARVIALVAQDKDRWQLAGDQLFIDMDLSAENLPAGTQLSLGAAV
;
A
#
# COMPACT_ATOMS: atom_id res chain seq x y z
N MET A 1 -2.39 -1.63 -25.09
CA MET A 1 -1.59 -1.40 -23.88
C MET A 1 -0.94 -0.04 -24.03
N SER A 2 -1.15 0.86 -23.06
CA SER A 2 -0.50 2.17 -23.05
C SER A 2 1.03 2.02 -23.09
N GLU A 3 1.72 2.88 -23.82
CA GLU A 3 3.18 2.89 -23.86
C GLU A 3 3.72 3.27 -22.48
N MET A 4 4.62 2.43 -21.94
CA MET A 4 5.09 2.56 -20.58
C MET A 4 6.20 3.61 -20.50
N LYS A 5 5.86 4.83 -20.07
CA LYS A 5 6.85 5.89 -19.91
C LYS A 5 7.57 5.76 -18.57
N HIS A 6 8.88 5.59 -18.60
CA HIS A 6 9.70 5.78 -17.40
C HIS A 6 9.94 7.28 -17.21
N LEU A 7 9.38 7.83 -16.14
CA LEU A 7 9.55 9.25 -15.82
C LEU A 7 11.00 9.54 -15.41
N THR A 8 11.49 10.69 -15.84
CA THR A 8 12.75 11.25 -15.36
C THR A 8 12.59 11.73 -13.92
N MET A 9 13.71 11.94 -13.21
CA MET A 9 13.68 12.51 -11.86
C MET A 9 12.95 13.86 -11.83
N ALA A 10 13.21 14.74 -12.81
CA ALA A 10 12.56 16.04 -12.89
C ALA A 10 11.02 15.93 -13.06
N GLU A 11 10.55 14.93 -13.79
CA GLU A 11 9.11 14.67 -13.93
C GLU A 11 8.50 14.08 -12.65
N LEU A 12 9.25 13.27 -11.90
CA LEU A 12 8.83 12.78 -10.59
C LEU A 12 8.75 13.92 -9.57
N GLU A 13 9.76 14.79 -9.54
CA GLU A 13 9.82 15.97 -8.67
C GLU A 13 8.68 16.95 -8.98
N ALA A 14 8.37 17.16 -10.27
CA ALA A 14 7.25 18.00 -10.69
C ALA A 14 5.88 17.49 -10.20
N GLY A 15 5.75 16.19 -9.92
CA GLY A 15 4.53 15.60 -9.37
C GLY A 15 4.39 15.74 -7.84
N LEU A 16 5.44 16.18 -7.13
CA LEU A 16 5.42 16.25 -5.66
C LEU A 16 4.39 17.23 -5.13
N ASP A 17 4.17 18.36 -5.79
CA ASP A 17 3.21 19.38 -5.34
C ASP A 17 1.78 18.82 -5.22
N GLU A 18 1.38 17.91 -6.12
CA GLU A 18 0.09 17.24 -6.04
C GLU A 18 0.08 16.16 -4.93
N ILE A 19 1.18 15.41 -4.78
CA ILE A 19 1.30 14.36 -3.76
C ILE A 19 1.18 14.96 -2.35
N LEU A 20 1.83 16.10 -2.11
CA LEU A 20 1.88 16.79 -0.82
C LEU A 20 0.55 17.44 -0.43
N GLN A 21 -0.41 17.55 -1.36
CA GLN A 21 -1.78 18.02 -1.09
C GLN A 21 -2.72 16.89 -0.59
N GLY A 22 -2.17 15.72 -0.24
CA GLY A 22 -2.94 14.65 0.38
C GLY A 22 -3.65 15.11 1.66
N PRO A 23 -4.90 14.67 1.91
CA PRO A 23 -5.62 15.04 3.13
C PRO A 23 -4.92 14.45 4.36
N LYS A 24 -4.93 15.18 5.47
CA LYS A 24 -4.24 14.80 6.70
C LYS A 24 -5.01 13.83 7.57
N ASP A 25 -6.32 14.07 7.74
CA ASP A 25 -7.13 13.37 8.75
C ASP A 25 -8.00 12.26 8.15
N GLU A 26 -8.64 12.53 7.00
CA GLU A 26 -9.57 11.61 6.35
C GLU A 26 -9.15 11.37 4.89
N GLY A 27 -8.80 10.12 4.58
CA GLY A 27 -8.37 9.70 3.25
C GLY A 27 -9.33 8.71 2.59
N VAL A 28 -9.12 8.47 1.30
CA VAL A 28 -9.92 7.48 0.54
C VAL A 28 -9.06 6.26 0.25
N LEU A 29 -9.54 5.07 0.62
CA LEU A 29 -8.97 3.79 0.17
C LEU A 29 -9.36 3.58 -1.31
N ARG A 30 -8.37 3.68 -2.21
CA ARG A 30 -8.55 3.66 -3.67
C ARG A 30 -8.44 2.28 -4.28
N LEU A 31 -7.72 1.37 -3.63
CA LEU A 31 -7.50 -0.01 -4.10
C LEU A 31 -7.10 -0.91 -2.92
N ILE A 32 -7.62 -2.14 -2.93
CA ILE A 32 -7.18 -3.23 -2.05
C ILE A 32 -6.61 -4.33 -2.95
N VAL A 33 -5.43 -4.80 -2.62
CA VAL A 33 -4.76 -5.88 -3.36
C VAL A 33 -4.24 -6.90 -2.37
N ARG A 34 -4.51 -8.18 -2.61
CA ARG A 34 -3.82 -9.27 -1.92
C ARG A 34 -2.93 -10.06 -2.89
N ARG A 35 -1.94 -10.73 -2.32
CA ARG A 35 -0.96 -11.55 -3.03
C ARG A 35 -1.07 -12.99 -2.54
N PRO A 36 -2.00 -13.81 -3.06
CA PRO A 36 -2.23 -15.16 -2.53
C PRO A 36 -0.99 -16.06 -2.66
N ARG A 37 -0.24 -15.90 -3.75
CA ARG A 37 1.00 -16.64 -4.03
C ARG A 37 2.04 -15.74 -4.70
N VAL A 38 3.21 -16.32 -4.97
CA VAL A 38 4.25 -15.69 -5.81
C VAL A 38 3.62 -15.34 -7.16
N ASP A 39 3.89 -14.12 -7.64
CA ASP A 39 3.39 -13.56 -8.90
C ASP A 39 1.87 -13.43 -9.08
N GLU A 40 1.06 -13.89 -8.11
CA GLU A 40 -0.38 -13.69 -8.12
C GLU A 40 -0.77 -12.34 -7.49
N ARG A 41 -1.78 -11.69 -8.08
CA ARG A 41 -2.43 -10.47 -7.57
C ARG A 41 -3.92 -10.64 -7.69
N GLU A 42 -4.64 -10.19 -6.66
CA GLU A 42 -6.09 -10.14 -6.66
C GLU A 42 -6.53 -8.78 -6.14
N VAL A 43 -7.25 -8.05 -6.98
CA VAL A 43 -7.90 -6.79 -6.62
C VAL A 43 -9.22 -7.11 -5.94
N LEU A 44 -9.45 -6.52 -4.76
CA LEU A 44 -10.63 -6.77 -3.96
C LEU A 44 -11.53 -5.54 -3.92
N GLU A 45 -12.85 -5.78 -3.90
CA GLU A 45 -13.84 -4.75 -3.54
C GLU A 45 -13.90 -4.57 -2.02
N GLU A 46 -13.75 -5.67 -1.26
CA GLU A 46 -13.71 -5.69 0.21
C GLU A 46 -12.61 -6.63 0.71
N GLY A 47 -12.05 -6.34 1.89
CA GLY A 47 -11.04 -7.19 2.53
C GLY A 47 -11.22 -7.23 4.04
N GLU A 48 -10.86 -8.37 4.65
CA GLU A 48 -10.87 -8.56 6.09
C GLU A 48 -9.44 -8.38 6.65
N LEU A 49 -9.31 -7.55 7.68
CA LEU A 49 -8.08 -7.43 8.45
C LEU A 49 -8.20 -8.24 9.74
N HIS A 50 -7.23 -9.10 10.01
CA HIS A 50 -7.22 -9.97 11.18
C HIS A 50 -5.84 -9.95 11.87
N PRO A 51 -5.76 -9.85 13.22
CA PRO A 51 -4.49 -9.67 13.94
C PRO A 51 -3.43 -10.75 13.68
N SER A 52 -3.83 -11.98 13.35
CA SER A 52 -2.89 -13.08 13.04
C SER A 52 -2.68 -13.32 11.54
N GLU A 53 -3.54 -12.78 10.68
CA GLU A 53 -3.53 -13.08 9.24
C GLU A 53 -3.09 -11.87 8.39
N GLY A 54 -3.11 -10.66 8.95
CA GLY A 54 -2.99 -9.43 8.19
C GLY A 54 -4.24 -9.23 7.32
N LEU A 55 -4.06 -8.91 6.04
CA LEU A 55 -5.14 -8.98 5.05
C LEU A 55 -5.45 -10.45 4.72
N VAL A 56 -6.64 -10.92 5.07
CA VAL A 56 -7.02 -12.33 4.90
C VAL A 56 -6.89 -12.78 3.45
N GLY A 57 -6.10 -13.85 3.25
CA GLY A 57 -5.78 -14.40 1.93
C GLY A 57 -4.52 -13.82 1.28
N ASP A 58 -3.86 -12.82 1.89
CA ASP A 58 -2.51 -12.40 1.49
C ASP A 58 -1.45 -13.41 1.97
N SER A 59 -0.34 -13.50 1.24
CA SER A 59 0.75 -14.43 1.54
C SER A 59 1.71 -13.96 2.65
N TRP A 60 1.58 -12.73 3.18
CA TRP A 60 2.50 -12.15 4.18
C TRP A 60 2.92 -13.16 5.26
N LYS A 61 1.95 -13.81 5.93
CA LYS A 61 2.22 -14.72 7.05
C LYS A 61 3.09 -15.93 6.70
N PHE A 62 3.15 -16.30 5.42
CA PHE A 62 3.89 -17.45 4.91
C PHE A 62 5.27 -17.11 4.35
N ARG A 63 5.58 -15.82 4.16
CA ARG A 63 6.87 -15.40 3.56
C ARG A 63 8.04 -15.47 4.52
N GLY A 64 7.76 -15.55 5.83
CA GLY A 64 8.79 -15.48 6.87
C GLY A 64 9.48 -14.12 6.94
N SER A 65 10.41 -13.96 7.87
CA SER A 65 11.21 -12.73 7.99
C SER A 65 12.57 -13.03 8.58
N SER A 66 13.63 -12.43 8.02
CA SER A 66 14.96 -12.45 8.63
C SER A 66 15.05 -11.59 9.89
N ARG A 67 14.01 -10.81 10.21
CA ARG A 67 13.93 -9.93 11.39
C ARG A 67 13.37 -10.63 12.63
N THR A 68 12.80 -11.82 12.48
CA THR A 68 12.30 -12.61 13.61
C THR A 68 13.30 -13.74 13.92
N PRO A 69 13.59 -14.04 15.20
CA PRO A 69 14.55 -15.10 15.57
C PRO A 69 14.17 -16.51 15.09
N ASP A 70 12.88 -16.78 14.95
CA ASP A 70 12.33 -18.07 14.53
C ASP A 70 12.01 -18.15 13.03
N GLY A 71 12.27 -17.05 12.29
CA GLY A 71 12.00 -16.96 10.86
C GLY A 71 10.52 -16.74 10.51
N SER A 72 9.64 -16.56 11.49
CA SER A 72 8.21 -16.28 11.26
C SER A 72 8.03 -14.93 10.54
N ALA A 73 6.85 -14.69 9.94
CA ALA A 73 6.53 -13.35 9.46
C ALA A 73 6.58 -12.32 10.60
N HIS A 74 7.07 -11.11 10.33
CA HIS A 74 7.23 -10.07 11.34
C HIS A 74 5.90 -9.32 11.53
N PRO A 75 5.29 -9.33 12.74
CA PRO A 75 3.96 -8.74 12.98
C PRO A 75 3.84 -7.28 12.55
N ASP A 76 4.84 -6.43 12.82
CA ASP A 76 4.81 -5.02 12.41
C ASP A 76 4.95 -4.79 10.89
N MET A 77 5.00 -5.85 10.10
CA MET A 77 5.05 -5.82 8.63
C MET A 77 3.82 -6.49 8.00
N GLN A 78 2.73 -6.65 8.76
CA GLN A 78 1.47 -7.26 8.32
C GLN A 78 0.84 -6.56 7.12
N LEU A 79 0.91 -5.24 7.10
CA LEU A 79 0.27 -4.38 6.11
C LEU A 79 1.28 -3.39 5.52
N ASN A 80 1.17 -3.22 4.22
CA ASN A 80 1.87 -2.24 3.42
C ASN A 80 0.86 -1.27 2.84
N ILE A 81 1.10 0.03 3.03
CA ILE A 81 0.26 1.12 2.54
C ILE A 81 1.05 1.91 1.51
N MET A 82 0.46 2.14 0.35
CA MET A 82 0.98 2.98 -0.72
C MET A 82 0.13 4.25 -0.85
N ASN A 83 0.78 5.40 -0.99
CA ASN A 83 0.07 6.64 -1.31
C ASN A 83 -0.52 6.58 -2.73
N ALA A 84 -1.82 6.82 -2.86
CA ALA A 84 -2.56 6.71 -4.11
C ALA A 84 -2.06 7.70 -5.19
N ARG A 85 -1.64 8.90 -4.80
CA ARG A 85 -1.11 9.93 -5.72
C ARG A 85 0.27 9.56 -6.23
N VAL A 86 1.12 8.99 -5.37
CA VAL A 86 2.45 8.50 -5.76
C VAL A 86 2.33 7.34 -6.75
N ILE A 87 1.48 6.34 -6.49
CA ILE A 87 1.32 5.24 -7.45
C ILE A 87 0.69 5.73 -8.75
N ALA A 88 -0.21 6.72 -8.72
CA ALA A 88 -0.77 7.32 -9.92
C ALA A 88 0.34 7.91 -10.80
N LEU A 89 1.29 8.64 -10.21
CA LEU A 89 2.41 9.23 -10.91
C LEU A 89 3.36 8.17 -11.51
N VAL A 90 3.72 7.15 -10.73
CA VAL A 90 4.73 6.15 -11.16
C VAL A 90 4.15 5.12 -12.13
N ALA A 91 2.94 4.62 -11.85
CA ALA A 91 2.31 3.60 -12.66
C ALA A 91 1.61 4.18 -13.90
N GLN A 92 1.16 5.44 -13.84
CA GLN A 92 0.42 6.22 -14.85
C GLN A 92 -0.94 5.63 -15.27
N ASP A 93 -1.09 4.31 -15.20
CA ASP A 93 -2.28 3.54 -15.49
C ASP A 93 -2.74 2.82 -14.23
N LYS A 94 -4.05 2.95 -13.92
CA LYS A 94 -4.64 2.39 -12.70
C LYS A 94 -4.59 0.87 -12.69
N ASP A 95 -4.69 0.22 -13.86
CA ASP A 95 -4.66 -1.25 -13.96
C ASP A 95 -3.30 -1.84 -13.56
N ARG A 96 -2.27 -1.00 -13.51
CA ARG A 96 -0.90 -1.36 -13.11
C ARG A 96 -0.63 -1.16 -11.62
N TRP A 97 -1.52 -0.51 -10.86
CA TRP A 97 -1.29 -0.22 -9.45
C TRP A 97 -1.05 -1.49 -8.64
N GLN A 98 -1.80 -2.56 -8.92
CA GLN A 98 -1.67 -3.87 -8.29
C GLN A 98 -0.29 -4.54 -8.42
N LEU A 99 0.56 -4.03 -9.31
CA LEU A 99 1.92 -4.52 -9.48
C LEU A 99 2.86 -3.98 -8.39
N ALA A 100 2.58 -2.79 -7.84
CA ALA A 100 3.20 -2.33 -6.61
C ALA A 100 2.73 -3.25 -5.49
N GLY A 101 3.66 -3.97 -4.87
CA GLY A 101 3.35 -5.09 -3.99
C GLY A 101 2.64 -4.73 -2.69
N ASP A 102 2.14 -3.52 -2.52
CA ASP A 102 1.44 -3.03 -1.34
C ASP A 102 -0.02 -3.52 -1.31
N GLN A 103 -0.61 -3.61 -0.12
CA GLN A 103 -1.97 -4.14 0.04
C GLN A 103 -3.05 -3.07 -0.02
N LEU A 104 -2.75 -1.87 0.48
CA LEU A 104 -3.71 -0.78 0.63
C LEU A 104 -3.20 0.47 -0.07
N PHE A 105 -4.00 1.06 -0.96
CA PHE A 105 -3.64 2.28 -1.67
C PHE A 105 -4.53 3.42 -1.19
N ILE A 106 -3.97 4.35 -0.41
CA ILE A 106 -4.74 5.37 0.30
C ILE A 106 -4.37 6.77 -0.22
N ASP A 107 -5.39 7.57 -0.53
CA ASP A 107 -5.25 8.99 -0.85
C ASP A 107 -5.27 9.80 0.45
N MET A 108 -4.09 9.93 1.08
CA MET A 108 -3.85 10.58 2.37
C MET A 108 -2.39 11.01 2.49
N ASP A 109 -2.10 12.01 3.32
CA ASP A 109 -0.74 12.36 3.73
C ASP A 109 -0.15 11.25 4.61
N LEU A 110 0.73 10.43 4.00
CA LEU A 110 1.43 9.34 4.69
C LEU A 110 2.81 9.77 5.24
N SER A 111 3.07 11.07 5.32
CA SER A 111 4.34 11.58 5.85
C SER A 111 4.53 11.17 7.31
N ALA A 112 5.79 11.07 7.74
CA ALA A 112 6.11 10.76 9.13
C ALA A 112 5.67 11.85 10.12
N GLU A 113 5.45 13.08 9.64
CA GLU A 113 4.89 14.17 10.46
C GLU A 113 3.40 13.95 10.71
N ASN A 114 2.65 13.54 9.68
CA ASN A 114 1.21 13.32 9.79
C ASN A 114 0.87 11.96 10.45
N LEU A 115 1.60 10.91 10.07
CA LEU A 115 1.43 9.54 10.55
C LEU A 115 2.70 9.04 11.25
N PRO A 116 3.02 9.54 12.46
CA PRO A 116 4.13 9.02 13.24
C PRO A 116 3.91 7.54 13.62
N ALA A 117 4.99 6.84 13.96
CA ALA A 117 4.90 5.45 14.42
C ALA A 117 3.98 5.34 15.65
N GLY A 118 3.07 4.36 15.62
CA GLY A 118 2.05 4.16 16.65
C GLY A 118 0.70 4.84 16.38
N THR A 119 0.57 5.59 15.28
CA THR A 119 -0.73 6.10 14.83
C THR A 119 -1.70 4.96 14.55
N GLN A 120 -2.95 5.14 15.00
CA GLN A 120 -4.06 4.23 14.71
C GLN A 120 -4.87 4.78 13.55
N LEU A 121 -5.16 3.95 12.55
CA LEU A 121 -5.93 4.31 11.37
C LEU A 121 -7.19 3.46 11.32
N SER A 122 -8.34 4.11 11.27
CA SER A 122 -9.59 3.42 11.03
C SER A 122 -9.75 3.13 9.52
N LEU A 123 -10.04 1.87 9.19
CA LEU A 123 -10.31 1.40 7.82
C LEU A 123 -11.60 0.59 7.83
N GLY A 124 -12.71 1.23 7.47
CA GLY A 124 -14.03 0.64 7.60
C GLY A 124 -14.35 0.36 9.07
N ALA A 125 -14.37 -0.92 9.45
CA ALA A 125 -14.61 -1.36 10.83
C ALA A 125 -13.33 -1.78 11.60
N ALA A 126 -12.17 -1.79 10.93
CA ALA A 126 -10.89 -2.15 11.53
C ALA A 126 -10.14 -0.92 12.06
N VAL A 127 -9.29 -1.11 13.09
CA VAL A 127 -8.38 -0.11 13.69
C VAL A 127 -7.04 -0.76 13.97
#